data_AF-A0A1Y2WLR4-F1
#
_entry.id   AF-A0A1Y2WLR4-F1
#
_cell.length_a   1.000
_cell.length_b   1.000
_cell.length_c   1.000
_cell.angle_alpha   90.00
_cell.angle_beta   90.00
_cell.angle_gamma   90.00
#
_symmetry.space_group_name_H-M   'P 1'
#
loop_
_entity.id
_entity.type
_entity.pdbx_description
1 polymer ?
#
loop_
_entity_poly.entity_id
_entity_poly.type
_entity_poly.pdbx_seq_one_letter_code
_entity_poly.pdbx_strand_id
1 'polypeptide(L)'
;MSPTFHWGLDGLDKPRLEAYIKLLSLRNGGQIDDAVIFDPCEAGSDVIESAEDGDSATGQPLTNFNNDRLKRAFLDRLSEILSQTRGGYHVAAALMVENTEAPEITVAKNSGLKQIDKDFITALEKLLGRIAGDSISPRDTSELWELLLNQYYPRIKGYISDLQNSLTQEQVQLMKHSDSETTRRLVMQIEALSQALNRVPHDISSIILEAYQIRVLNTIPAFECIKPERPSVGRRIGELVHLLGRPHVAFLTFVRSAERIEGFGKLRIRWVELSSLVKKAPHVNRQPAIPPWTVGQAFKALGIKFTDAEAKTLMSSGADKSSTWTRDKLVNRFSKLKATDNDIHAEVQLVLDYTKRYAQPDTAFKYMGCSKRSCLLCYRFMSTVGFSCRGCHGKVYELWTIPESHGISDSSLELISGAIKKLQSQVAKSLLHDIKPRPHVKESTIGGSSIATALPHTNNQHLATLIRDHLQMNREYSNSRGPATR
;
A
#
# COMPACT_ATOMS: atom_id res chain seq x y z
N MET A 1 7.71 25.87 -25.79
CA MET A 1 8.38 25.02 -24.80
C MET A 1 7.33 24.11 -24.21
N SER A 2 7.55 22.79 -24.13
CA SER A 2 6.58 21.91 -23.49
C SER A 2 6.48 22.27 -21.99
N PRO A 3 5.27 22.36 -21.42
CA PRO A 3 5.13 22.76 -20.03
C PRO A 3 5.87 21.78 -19.12
N THR A 4 6.52 22.32 -18.11
CA THR A 4 7.40 21.60 -17.19
C THR A 4 7.01 21.99 -15.78
N PHE A 5 6.79 20.99 -14.93
CA PHE A 5 6.72 21.21 -13.51
C PHE A 5 8.12 21.50 -13.00
N HIS A 6 8.33 22.71 -12.48
CA HIS A 6 9.52 23.08 -11.75
C HIS A 6 9.13 23.90 -10.52
N TRP A 7 10.00 23.92 -9.52
CA TRP A 7 9.70 24.58 -8.25
C TRP A 7 9.76 26.12 -8.30
N GLY A 8 10.05 26.69 -9.47
CA GLY A 8 10.02 28.13 -9.71
C GLY A 8 8.67 28.65 -10.24
N LEU A 9 7.65 27.79 -10.36
CA LEU A 9 6.29 28.21 -10.68
C LEU A 9 5.72 29.09 -9.55
N ASP A 10 4.87 30.05 -9.92
CA ASP A 10 4.43 31.09 -9.00
C ASP A 10 3.70 30.53 -7.76
N GLY A 11 4.14 30.98 -6.59
CA GLY A 11 3.68 30.52 -5.28
C GLY A 11 4.17 29.14 -4.83
N LEU A 12 5.13 28.51 -5.53
CA LEU A 12 5.84 27.32 -5.05
C LEU A 12 7.21 27.70 -4.48
N ASP A 13 7.61 27.04 -3.38
CA ASP A 13 8.90 27.27 -2.71
C ASP A 13 9.37 25.95 -2.11
N LYS A 14 10.25 25.24 -2.85
CA LYS A 14 10.76 23.93 -2.43
C LYS A 14 11.49 24.00 -1.09
N PRO A 15 12.49 24.89 -0.90
CA PRO A 15 13.19 25.01 0.37
C PRO A 15 12.25 25.26 1.56
N ARG A 16 11.19 26.06 1.37
CA ARG A 16 10.18 26.31 2.40
C ARG A 16 9.43 25.06 2.81
N LEU A 17 8.88 24.32 1.84
CA LEU A 17 8.13 23.10 2.12
C LEU A 17 9.03 22.06 2.82
N GLU A 18 10.26 21.86 2.33
CA GLU A 18 11.22 20.95 2.94
C GLU A 18 11.57 21.34 4.38
N ALA A 19 11.76 22.64 4.64
CA ALA A 19 12.00 23.14 5.99
C ALA A 19 10.82 22.88 6.93
N TYR A 20 9.58 23.10 6.46
CA TYR A 20 8.38 22.81 7.25
C TYR A 20 8.24 21.31 7.55
N ILE A 21 8.48 20.46 6.56
CA ILE A 21 8.46 19.00 6.73
C ILE A 21 9.51 18.56 7.77
N LYS A 22 10.74 19.07 7.69
CA LYS A 22 11.82 18.78 8.65
C LYS A 22 11.49 19.21 10.07
N LEU A 23 10.97 20.44 10.24
CA LEU A 23 10.53 20.92 11.56
C LEU A 23 9.41 20.04 12.11
N LEU A 24 8.45 19.66 11.27
CA LEU A 24 7.32 18.84 11.68
C LEU A 24 7.77 17.42 12.06
N SER A 25 8.69 16.83 11.29
CA SER A 25 9.30 15.53 11.61
C SER A 25 10.06 15.60 12.94
N LEU A 26 10.93 16.60 13.14
CA LEU A 26 11.70 16.77 14.38
C LEU A 26 10.82 16.90 15.61
N ARG A 27 9.75 17.70 15.53
CA ARG A 27 8.88 17.95 16.68
C ARG A 27 8.22 16.67 17.15
N ASN A 28 7.69 15.88 16.23
CA ASN A 28 6.80 14.76 16.58
C ASN A 28 7.50 13.39 16.46
N GLY A 29 8.83 13.38 16.30
CA GLY A 29 9.57 12.15 16.00
C GLY A 29 9.15 11.49 14.68
N GLY A 30 8.53 12.24 13.78
CA GLY A 30 7.97 11.75 12.51
C GLY A 30 6.54 11.20 12.57
N GLN A 31 5.90 11.01 13.73
CA GLN A 31 4.50 10.52 13.82
C GLN A 31 3.52 11.67 14.13
N ILE A 32 2.63 12.02 13.19
CA ILE A 32 1.74 13.19 13.31
C ILE A 32 0.29 12.79 13.59
N ASP A 33 -0.24 11.90 12.76
CA ASP A 33 -1.64 11.49 12.80
C ASP A 33 -1.74 10.02 13.25
N ASP A 34 -2.93 9.61 13.72
CA ASP A 34 -3.23 8.19 13.90
C ASP A 34 -3.23 7.50 12.55
N ALA A 35 -3.08 6.18 12.57
CA ALA A 35 -3.17 5.45 11.33
C ALA A 35 -4.63 5.41 10.85
N VAL A 36 -4.90 6.07 9.72
CA VAL A 36 -6.20 6.05 9.05
C VAL A 36 -6.31 4.73 8.29
N ILE A 37 -7.39 3.99 8.56
CA ILE A 37 -7.75 2.80 7.82
C ILE A 37 -8.87 3.20 6.87
N PHE A 38 -8.68 2.96 5.58
CA PHE A 38 -9.78 3.07 4.64
C PHE A 38 -10.62 1.80 4.74
N ASP A 39 -11.88 1.92 5.16
CA ASP A 39 -12.84 0.80 5.13
C ASP A 39 -13.62 0.80 3.80
N PRO A 40 -13.45 -0.23 2.94
CA PRO A 40 -14.24 -0.38 1.72
C PRO A 40 -15.72 -0.67 1.94
N CYS A 41 -16.16 -0.97 3.18
CA CYS A 41 -17.55 -1.22 3.54
C CYS A 41 -18.31 0.07 3.89
N GLU A 42 -17.67 1.05 4.54
CA GLU A 42 -18.31 2.33 4.88
C GLU A 42 -18.52 3.24 3.65
N ALA A 43 -17.68 3.13 2.63
CA ALA A 43 -17.81 3.94 1.40
C ALA A 43 -18.98 3.52 0.48
N GLY A 44 -19.80 2.56 0.89
CA GLY A 44 -20.97 2.07 0.14
C GLY A 44 -22.23 1.92 0.99
N SER A 45 -22.31 2.58 2.15
CA SER A 45 -23.45 2.46 3.08
C SER A 45 -24.61 3.42 2.82
N ASP A 46 -24.75 3.94 1.59
CA ASP A 46 -26.01 4.52 1.18
C ASP A 46 -26.85 3.40 0.55
N VAL A 47 -27.96 3.09 1.23
CA VAL A 47 -28.97 2.07 0.93
C VAL A 47 -28.60 0.65 1.41
N ILE A 48 -29.05 0.28 2.61
CA ILE A 48 -30.24 -0.57 2.85
C ILE A 48 -30.45 -0.65 4.37
N GLU A 49 -31.56 -0.07 4.82
CA GLU A 49 -32.13 -0.23 6.15
C GLU A 49 -32.67 -1.66 6.39
N SER A 50 -32.90 -1.93 7.68
CA SER A 50 -33.59 -3.07 8.29
C SER A 50 -32.83 -4.39 8.34
N ALA A 51 -32.30 -4.62 9.55
CA ALA A 51 -32.29 -5.92 10.16
C ALA A 51 -33.73 -6.40 10.36
N GLU A 52 -34.04 -7.63 9.97
CA GLU A 52 -35.00 -8.47 10.67
C GLU A 52 -34.71 -9.96 10.40
N ASP A 53 -34.90 -10.71 11.48
CA ASP A 53 -34.71 -12.14 11.69
C ASP A 53 -35.62 -13.00 10.78
N GLY A 54 -35.19 -14.22 10.43
CA GLY A 54 -36.04 -15.15 9.69
C GLY A 54 -35.31 -16.14 8.79
N ASP A 55 -35.11 -17.34 9.34
CA ASP A 55 -34.76 -18.57 8.63
C ASP A 55 -35.61 -18.78 7.36
N SER A 56 -35.02 -18.53 6.20
CA SER A 56 -35.51 -19.05 4.92
C SER A 56 -34.42 -19.00 3.86
N ALA A 57 -34.23 -20.12 3.17
CA ALA A 57 -33.36 -20.32 2.03
C ALA A 57 -33.77 -19.44 0.82
N THR A 58 -33.60 -18.13 0.95
CA THR A 58 -33.72 -17.17 -0.12
C THR A 58 -32.35 -16.99 -0.75
N GLY A 59 -32.23 -17.40 -2.00
CA GLY A 59 -31.00 -17.27 -2.78
C GLY A 59 -30.54 -15.81 -2.76
N GLN A 60 -29.40 -15.55 -2.10
CA GLN A 60 -28.71 -14.27 -2.26
C GLN A 60 -28.42 -14.10 -3.76
N PRO A 61 -28.94 -13.05 -4.40
CA PRO A 61 -28.76 -12.87 -5.82
C PRO A 61 -27.26 -12.75 -6.14
N LEU A 62 -26.88 -13.25 -7.32
CA LEU A 62 -25.55 -13.13 -7.96
C LEU A 62 -25.06 -11.66 -8.13
N THR A 63 -25.79 -10.68 -7.59
CA THR A 63 -25.69 -9.24 -7.83
C THR A 63 -24.71 -8.50 -6.91
N ASN A 64 -24.08 -9.14 -5.93
CA ASN A 64 -23.14 -8.47 -5.00
C ASN A 64 -21.66 -8.55 -5.41
N PHE A 65 -21.34 -8.79 -6.69
CA PHE A 65 -19.95 -8.70 -7.16
C PHE A 65 -19.49 -7.24 -7.25
N ASN A 66 -18.75 -6.78 -6.24
CA ASN A 66 -18.16 -5.46 -6.25
C ASN A 66 -16.85 -5.46 -7.05
N ASN A 67 -16.93 -5.08 -8.33
CA ASN A 67 -15.80 -4.99 -9.25
C ASN A 67 -14.69 -4.06 -8.71
N ASP A 68 -15.06 -2.92 -8.13
CA ASP A 68 -14.12 -1.98 -7.53
C ASP A 68 -13.32 -2.58 -6.38
N ARG A 69 -13.95 -3.38 -5.51
CA ARG A 69 -13.22 -4.08 -4.44
C ARG A 69 -12.19 -5.04 -5.00
N LEU A 70 -12.51 -5.73 -6.10
CA LEU A 70 -11.56 -6.62 -6.76
C LEU A 70 -10.40 -5.84 -7.39
N LYS A 71 -10.67 -4.72 -8.08
CA LYS A 71 -9.64 -3.82 -8.61
C LYS A 71 -8.71 -3.29 -7.51
N ARG A 72 -9.27 -2.82 -6.39
CA ARG A 72 -8.48 -2.35 -5.22
C ARG A 72 -7.60 -3.47 -4.67
N ALA A 73 -8.17 -4.65 -4.46
CA ALA A 73 -7.42 -5.81 -3.98
C ALA A 73 -6.30 -6.20 -4.94
N PHE A 74 -6.56 -6.23 -6.26
CA PHE A 74 -5.57 -6.48 -7.28
C PHE A 74 -4.40 -5.51 -7.18
N LEU A 75 -4.68 -4.19 -7.13
CA LEU A 75 -3.64 -3.15 -7.06
C LEU A 75 -2.82 -3.27 -5.77
N ASP A 76 -3.45 -3.56 -4.64
CA ASP A 76 -2.76 -3.79 -3.38
C ASP A 76 -1.87 -5.05 -3.40
N ARG A 77 -2.35 -6.15 -4.01
CA ARG A 77 -1.56 -7.39 -4.15
C ARG A 77 -0.36 -7.19 -5.07
N LEU A 78 -0.56 -6.51 -6.21
CA LEU A 78 0.51 -6.18 -7.14
C LEU A 78 1.58 -5.29 -6.48
N SER A 79 1.15 -4.27 -5.76
CA SER A 79 2.07 -3.40 -5.02
C SER A 79 2.83 -4.17 -3.93
N GLU A 80 2.13 -5.07 -3.22
CA GLU A 80 2.73 -5.90 -2.18
C GLU A 80 3.84 -6.80 -2.73
N ILE A 81 3.59 -7.49 -3.85
CA ILE A 81 4.53 -8.47 -4.39
C ILE A 81 5.78 -7.82 -5.01
N LEU A 82 5.64 -6.61 -5.56
CA LEU A 82 6.79 -5.81 -6.04
C LEU A 82 7.68 -5.30 -4.91
N SER A 83 7.20 -5.36 -3.67
CA SER A 83 7.90 -4.91 -2.46
C SER A 83 8.63 -6.07 -1.76
N GLN A 84 9.48 -6.81 -2.46
CA GLN A 84 10.07 -8.09 -1.99
C GLN A 84 10.75 -8.08 -0.61
N THR A 85 11.24 -6.93 -0.12
CA THR A 85 12.00 -6.84 1.13
C THR A 85 11.38 -5.83 2.11
N ARG A 86 11.64 -6.02 3.41
CA ARG A 86 11.22 -5.06 4.44
C ARG A 86 11.99 -3.74 4.27
N GLY A 87 11.38 -2.64 4.67
CA GLY A 87 11.99 -1.29 4.62
C GLY A 87 11.19 -0.29 3.78
N GLY A 88 11.38 1.00 4.04
CA GLY A 88 10.70 2.09 3.30
C GLY A 88 11.18 2.20 1.85
N TYR A 89 12.45 1.86 1.60
CA TYR A 89 13.08 1.92 0.27
C TYR A 89 12.45 0.97 -0.76
N HIS A 90 11.78 -0.09 -0.30
CA HIS A 90 11.17 -1.09 -1.17
C HIS A 90 9.66 -0.93 -1.30
N VAL A 91 9.09 0.18 -0.81
CA VAL A 91 7.66 0.47 -0.97
C VAL A 91 7.36 0.60 -2.46
N ALA A 92 6.24 -0.01 -2.87
CA ALA A 92 5.75 0.01 -4.24
C ALA A 92 4.28 0.38 -4.24
N ALA A 93 3.82 0.92 -5.37
CA ALA A 93 2.44 1.33 -5.58
C ALA A 93 1.99 0.97 -7.00
N ALA A 94 0.69 0.86 -7.20
CA ALA A 94 0.06 0.56 -8.49
C ALA A 94 -1.18 1.43 -8.73
N LEU A 95 -1.36 1.90 -9.95
CA LEU A 95 -2.51 2.67 -10.42
C LEU A 95 -3.12 2.01 -11.66
N MET A 96 -4.45 1.92 -11.71
CA MET A 96 -5.19 1.41 -12.88
C MET A 96 -5.81 2.58 -13.65
N VAL A 97 -5.68 2.53 -14.97
CA VAL A 97 -6.38 3.38 -15.93
C VAL A 97 -7.36 2.52 -16.72
N GLU A 98 -8.60 2.95 -16.70
CA GLU A 98 -9.73 2.26 -17.31
C GLU A 98 -9.96 2.90 -18.68
N ASN A 99 -9.23 2.43 -19.69
CA ASN A 99 -9.58 2.78 -21.06
C ASN A 99 -10.75 1.86 -21.52
N THR A 100 -11.44 2.24 -22.59
CA THR A 100 -12.63 1.54 -23.10
C THR A 100 -12.35 0.18 -23.76
N GLU A 101 -11.08 -0.24 -23.93
CA GLU A 101 -10.72 -1.49 -24.62
C GLU A 101 -9.93 -2.51 -23.77
N ALA A 102 -9.13 -2.06 -22.81
CA ALA A 102 -8.26 -2.87 -21.95
C ALA A 102 -7.68 -2.07 -20.77
N PRO A 103 -7.79 -2.54 -19.51
CA PRO A 103 -7.18 -1.84 -18.39
C PRO A 103 -5.66 -1.76 -18.55
N GLU A 104 -5.12 -0.57 -18.26
CA GLU A 104 -3.68 -0.35 -18.16
C GLU A 104 -3.31 -0.12 -16.70
N ILE A 105 -2.30 -0.83 -16.21
CA ILE A 105 -1.81 -0.67 -14.85
C ILE A 105 -0.40 -0.10 -14.90
N THR A 106 -0.13 0.90 -14.08
CA THR A 106 1.20 1.48 -13.94
C THR A 106 1.72 1.22 -12.53
N VAL A 107 2.94 0.74 -12.42
CA VAL A 107 3.60 0.46 -11.13
C VAL A 107 4.83 1.34 -10.90
N ALA A 108 5.08 1.64 -9.64
CA ALA A 108 6.24 2.41 -9.20
C ALA A 108 6.83 1.81 -7.91
N LYS A 109 8.10 2.10 -7.65
CA LYS A 109 8.83 1.63 -6.46
C LYS A 109 9.79 2.71 -6.00
N ASN A 110 9.89 2.96 -4.69
CA ASN A 110 10.75 4.02 -4.12
C ASN A 110 12.20 3.87 -4.60
N SER A 111 12.70 2.63 -4.68
CA SER A 111 14.05 2.31 -5.17
C SER A 111 14.23 2.37 -6.69
N GLY A 112 13.17 2.68 -7.44
CA GLY A 112 13.05 2.33 -8.85
C GLY A 112 12.84 0.82 -9.06
N LEU A 113 12.44 0.46 -10.27
CA LEU A 113 12.22 -0.93 -10.71
C LEU A 113 13.47 -1.48 -11.39
N LYS A 114 13.97 -2.60 -10.87
CA LYS A 114 15.14 -3.30 -11.42
C LYS A 114 14.72 -4.23 -12.56
N GLN A 115 15.69 -4.76 -13.30
CA GLN A 115 15.41 -5.71 -14.39
C GLN A 115 14.58 -6.91 -13.91
N ILE A 116 14.94 -7.49 -12.76
CA ILE A 116 14.16 -8.60 -12.16
C ILE A 116 12.70 -8.23 -11.88
N ASP A 117 12.41 -6.97 -11.50
CA ASP A 117 11.03 -6.51 -11.30
C ASP A 117 10.30 -6.42 -12.66
N LYS A 118 10.97 -5.93 -13.70
CA LYS A 118 10.43 -5.80 -15.07
C LYS A 118 10.16 -7.17 -15.72
N ASP A 119 11.05 -8.12 -15.53
CA ASP A 119 10.90 -9.49 -16.04
C ASP A 119 9.69 -10.17 -15.38
N PHE A 120 9.56 -10.03 -14.05
CA PHE A 120 8.40 -10.51 -13.30
C PHE A 120 7.09 -9.87 -13.81
N ILE A 121 7.05 -8.54 -13.98
CA ILE A 121 5.86 -7.82 -14.46
C ILE A 121 5.44 -8.33 -15.85
N THR A 122 6.42 -8.51 -16.75
CA THR A 122 6.18 -8.99 -18.12
C THR A 122 5.63 -10.43 -18.12
N ALA A 123 6.16 -11.30 -17.26
CA ALA A 123 5.67 -12.66 -17.11
C ALA A 123 4.24 -12.68 -16.52
N LEU A 124 3.98 -11.85 -15.51
CA LEU A 124 2.67 -11.72 -14.88
C LEU A 124 1.61 -11.22 -15.87
N GLU A 125 1.89 -10.17 -16.65
CA GLU A 125 0.99 -9.65 -17.68
C GLU A 125 0.53 -10.77 -18.64
N LYS A 126 1.49 -11.53 -19.19
CA LYS A 126 1.21 -12.62 -20.13
C LYS A 126 0.38 -13.74 -19.52
N LEU A 127 0.67 -14.12 -18.27
CA LEU A 127 -0.07 -15.16 -17.57
C LEU A 127 -1.51 -14.75 -17.28
N LEU A 128 -1.73 -13.52 -16.81
CA LEU A 128 -3.07 -12.99 -16.57
C LEU A 128 -3.86 -12.87 -17.86
N GLY A 129 -3.23 -12.45 -18.96
CA GLY A 129 -3.84 -12.41 -20.28
C GLY A 129 -4.32 -13.79 -20.76
N ARG A 130 -3.50 -14.84 -20.60
CA ARG A 130 -3.89 -16.23 -20.91
C ARG A 130 -5.05 -16.72 -20.06
N ILE A 131 -4.97 -16.54 -18.74
CA ILE A 131 -6.04 -16.92 -17.79
C ILE A 131 -7.35 -16.20 -18.10
N ALA A 132 -7.29 -14.96 -18.60
CA ALA A 132 -8.47 -14.20 -18.97
C ALA A 132 -9.07 -14.61 -20.33
N GLY A 133 -8.25 -15.08 -21.28
CA GLY A 133 -8.64 -15.40 -22.65
C GLY A 133 -9.16 -16.83 -22.86
N ASP A 134 -8.66 -17.80 -22.10
CA ASP A 134 -9.00 -19.22 -22.26
C ASP A 134 -9.88 -19.75 -21.12
N SER A 135 -10.53 -20.89 -21.35
CA SER A 135 -11.05 -21.73 -20.25
C SER A 135 -9.88 -22.10 -19.33
N ILE A 136 -9.84 -21.50 -18.13
CA ILE A 136 -8.74 -21.60 -17.15
C ILE A 136 -8.03 -22.95 -17.22
N SER A 137 -6.83 -22.95 -17.79
CA SER A 137 -5.98 -24.13 -17.81
C SER A 137 -5.35 -24.32 -16.43
N PRO A 138 -5.43 -25.52 -15.83
CA PRO A 138 -4.68 -25.85 -14.61
C PRO A 138 -3.18 -25.57 -14.76
N ARG A 139 -2.65 -25.64 -15.98
CA ARG A 139 -1.25 -25.33 -16.27
C ARG A 139 -0.93 -23.86 -16.04
N ASP A 140 -1.76 -22.94 -16.52
CA ASP A 140 -1.51 -21.49 -16.40
C ASP A 140 -1.63 -21.03 -14.95
N THR A 141 -2.56 -21.61 -14.18
CA THR A 141 -2.68 -21.32 -12.75
C THR A 141 -1.51 -21.89 -11.95
N SER A 142 -1.01 -23.08 -12.29
CA SER A 142 0.24 -23.60 -11.71
C SER A 142 1.45 -22.72 -12.04
N GLU A 143 1.60 -22.28 -13.30
CA GLU A 143 2.69 -21.37 -13.70
C GLU A 143 2.62 -20.02 -12.97
N LEU A 144 1.42 -19.47 -12.81
CA LEU A 144 1.19 -18.27 -12.00
C LEU A 144 1.61 -18.50 -10.55
N TRP A 145 1.23 -19.63 -9.95
CA TRP A 145 1.58 -19.93 -8.57
C TRP A 145 3.10 -19.96 -8.36
N GLU A 146 3.83 -20.66 -9.23
CA GLU A 146 5.30 -20.72 -9.19
C GLU A 146 5.95 -19.34 -9.39
N LEU A 147 5.44 -18.54 -10.33
CA LEU A 147 5.93 -17.17 -10.55
C LEU A 147 5.79 -16.31 -9.28
N LEU A 148 4.63 -16.40 -8.61
CA LEU A 148 4.37 -15.64 -7.39
C LEU A 148 5.23 -16.13 -6.23
N LEU A 149 5.40 -17.45 -6.06
CA LEU A 149 6.24 -18.04 -5.02
C LEU A 149 7.70 -17.58 -5.14
N ASN A 150 8.25 -17.62 -6.34
CA ASN A 150 9.62 -17.15 -6.61
C ASN A 150 9.78 -15.67 -6.26
N GLN A 151 8.81 -14.84 -6.63
CA GLN A 151 8.83 -13.41 -6.32
C GLN A 151 8.65 -13.10 -4.83
N TYR A 152 7.82 -13.87 -4.11
CA TYR A 152 7.58 -13.70 -2.68
C TYR A 152 8.67 -14.31 -1.79
N TYR A 153 9.52 -15.20 -2.32
CA TYR A 153 10.47 -16.01 -1.55
C TYR A 153 11.27 -15.21 -0.49
N PRO A 154 11.81 -14.01 -0.78
CA PRO A 154 12.54 -13.23 0.22
C PRO A 154 11.69 -12.87 1.46
N ARG A 155 10.39 -12.59 1.29
CA ARG A 155 9.48 -12.31 2.41
C ARG A 155 9.09 -13.58 3.14
N ILE A 156 8.76 -14.64 2.39
CA ILE A 156 8.34 -15.94 2.94
C ILE A 156 9.43 -16.47 3.87
N LYS A 157 10.70 -16.46 3.43
CA LYS A 157 11.84 -16.88 4.25
C LYS A 157 11.92 -16.13 5.58
N GLY A 158 11.69 -14.81 5.56
CA GLY A 158 11.64 -14.00 6.77
C GLY A 158 10.46 -14.32 7.68
N TYR A 159 9.28 -14.60 7.14
CA TYR A 159 8.11 -15.01 7.93
C TYR A 159 8.28 -16.39 8.55
N ILE A 160 8.84 -17.34 7.81
CA ILE A 160 9.18 -18.68 8.30
C ILE A 160 10.14 -18.58 9.48
N SER A 161 11.24 -17.83 9.33
CA SER A 161 12.22 -17.65 10.42
C SER A 161 11.60 -16.97 11.64
N ASP A 162 10.83 -15.90 11.46
CA ASP A 162 10.11 -15.22 12.55
C ASP A 162 9.13 -16.17 13.25
N LEU A 163 8.45 -17.04 12.50
CA LEU A 163 7.46 -17.98 13.02
C LEU A 163 8.11 -19.16 13.75
N GLN A 164 9.20 -19.73 13.23
CA GLN A 164 10.01 -20.74 13.91
C GLN A 164 10.52 -20.22 15.26
N ASN A 165 11.01 -18.98 15.31
CA ASN A 165 11.44 -18.33 16.55
C ASN A 165 10.27 -18.08 17.54
N SER A 166 9.04 -17.98 17.03
CA SER A 166 7.83 -17.76 17.82
C SER A 166 7.07 -19.05 18.16
N LEU A 167 7.54 -20.20 17.69
CA LEU A 167 6.95 -21.53 17.92
C LEU A 167 8.01 -22.49 18.47
N THR A 168 8.67 -22.09 19.57
CA THR A 168 9.61 -23.01 20.23
C THR A 168 8.88 -24.24 20.75
N GLN A 169 9.55 -25.39 20.84
CA GLN A 169 8.92 -26.62 21.36
C GLN A 169 8.32 -26.42 22.76
N GLU A 170 8.98 -25.64 23.60
CA GLU A 170 8.47 -25.24 24.92
C GLU A 170 7.16 -24.43 24.81
N GLN A 171 7.10 -23.47 23.89
CA GLN A 171 5.87 -22.70 23.65
C GLN A 171 4.74 -23.59 23.17
N VAL A 172 5.00 -24.53 22.26
CA VAL A 172 4.00 -25.48 21.75
C VAL A 172 3.44 -26.37 22.85
N GLN A 173 4.29 -26.89 23.73
CA GLN A 173 3.83 -27.71 24.86
C GLN A 173 2.96 -26.91 25.84
N LEU A 174 3.32 -25.66 26.12
CA LEU A 174 2.56 -24.77 27.01
C LEU A 174 1.17 -24.41 26.46
N MET A 175 0.92 -24.56 25.16
CA MET A 175 -0.38 -24.26 24.53
C MET A 175 -1.41 -25.40 24.69
N LYS A 176 -0.99 -26.57 25.21
CA LYS A 176 -1.84 -27.79 25.28
C LYS A 176 -2.87 -27.79 26.41
N HIS A 177 -2.77 -26.88 27.37
CA HIS A 177 -3.62 -26.85 28.58
C HIS A 177 -4.88 -25.99 28.42
N SER A 178 -5.46 -25.91 27.22
CA SER A 178 -6.64 -25.07 26.98
C SER A 178 -7.95 -25.86 26.99
N ASP A 179 -8.96 -25.35 27.70
CA ASP A 179 -10.22 -26.05 27.96
C ASP A 179 -11.25 -25.98 26.81
N SER A 180 -11.06 -25.09 25.83
CA SER A 180 -12.01 -24.90 24.71
C SER A 180 -11.68 -25.77 23.49
N GLU A 181 -12.69 -26.44 22.93
CA GLU A 181 -12.63 -27.22 21.68
C GLU A 181 -12.02 -26.43 20.51
N THR A 182 -12.42 -25.16 20.35
CA THR A 182 -11.94 -24.30 19.25
C THR A 182 -10.45 -24.00 19.40
N THR A 183 -10.01 -23.71 20.63
CA THR A 183 -8.60 -23.45 20.93
C THR A 183 -7.77 -24.71 20.71
N ARG A 184 -8.27 -25.87 21.13
CA ARG A 184 -7.58 -27.15 20.95
C ARG A 184 -7.38 -27.50 19.47
N ARG A 185 -8.40 -27.26 18.63
CA ARG A 185 -8.29 -27.41 17.17
C ARG A 185 -7.22 -26.50 16.57
N LEU A 186 -7.21 -25.23 16.97
CA LEU A 186 -6.21 -24.26 16.52
C LEU A 186 -4.79 -24.66 16.94
N VAL A 187 -4.61 -25.16 18.17
CA VAL A 187 -3.32 -25.68 18.65
C VAL A 187 -2.84 -26.86 17.81
N MET A 188 -3.70 -27.83 17.50
CA MET A 188 -3.34 -28.95 16.61
C MET A 188 -2.93 -28.48 15.21
N GLN A 189 -3.61 -27.47 14.67
CA GLN A 189 -3.24 -26.89 13.38
C GLN A 189 -1.86 -26.19 13.42
N ILE A 190 -1.58 -25.46 14.49
CA ILE A 190 -0.28 -24.80 14.70
C ILE A 190 0.84 -25.83 14.89
N GLU A 191 0.56 -26.95 15.56
CA GLU A 191 1.50 -28.06 15.71
C GLU A 191 1.87 -28.69 14.37
N ALA A 192 0.86 -28.98 13.53
CA ALA A 192 1.08 -29.51 12.19
C ALA A 192 1.93 -28.53 11.35
N LEU A 193 1.58 -27.25 11.37
CA LEU A 193 2.35 -26.21 10.67
C LEU A 193 3.79 -26.12 11.21
N SER A 194 3.99 -26.19 12.53
CA SER A 194 5.32 -26.18 13.15
C SER A 194 6.19 -27.34 12.68
N GLN A 195 5.61 -28.54 12.55
CA GLN A 195 6.31 -29.70 12.00
C GLN A 195 6.67 -29.51 10.52
N ALA A 196 5.76 -28.94 9.71
CA ALA A 196 6.00 -28.64 8.30
C ALA A 196 7.13 -27.61 8.12
N LEU A 197 7.22 -26.59 8.99
CA LEU A 197 8.28 -25.58 8.94
C LEU A 197 9.70 -26.18 9.08
N ASN A 198 9.86 -27.35 9.70
CA ASN A 198 11.16 -28.03 9.81
C ASN A 198 11.62 -28.69 8.50
N ARG A 199 10.75 -28.79 7.49
CA ARG A 199 11.03 -29.41 6.18
C ARG A 199 11.45 -28.40 5.10
N VAL A 200 11.58 -27.12 5.46
CA VAL A 200 12.05 -26.05 4.57
C VAL A 200 13.51 -26.32 4.15
N PRO A 201 13.88 -26.19 2.86
CA PRO A 201 13.18 -25.46 1.81
C PRO A 201 12.24 -26.26 0.90
N HIS A 202 12.10 -27.57 1.08
CA HIS A 202 11.51 -28.44 0.06
C HIS A 202 9.99 -28.36 -0.09
N ASP A 203 9.27 -27.76 0.87
CA ASP A 203 7.80 -27.79 0.92
C ASP A 203 7.12 -26.43 1.19
N ILE A 204 7.67 -25.35 0.61
CA ILE A 204 7.19 -23.98 0.86
C ILE A 204 5.73 -23.79 0.41
N SER A 205 5.33 -24.42 -0.69
CA SER A 205 3.96 -24.34 -1.22
C SER A 205 2.94 -24.87 -0.19
N SER A 206 3.16 -26.07 0.35
CA SER A 206 2.24 -26.68 1.33
C SER A 206 2.19 -25.89 2.63
N ILE A 207 3.34 -25.40 3.11
CA ILE A 207 3.41 -24.53 4.29
C ILE A 207 2.53 -23.27 4.13
N ILE A 208 2.56 -22.64 2.95
CA ILE A 208 1.74 -21.45 2.67
C ILE A 208 0.26 -21.80 2.59
N LEU A 209 -0.09 -22.94 1.98
CA LEU A 209 -1.46 -23.42 1.90
C LEU A 209 -2.01 -23.76 3.29
N GLU A 210 -1.25 -24.45 4.14
CA GLU A 210 -1.61 -24.72 5.53
C GLU A 210 -1.83 -23.42 6.31
N ALA A 211 -0.88 -22.48 6.23
CA ALA A 211 -1.01 -21.18 6.89
C ALA A 211 -2.24 -20.38 6.39
N TYR A 212 -2.56 -20.49 5.10
CA TYR A 212 -3.78 -19.92 4.53
C TYR A 212 -5.05 -20.56 5.10
N GLN A 213 -5.11 -21.89 5.21
CA GLN A 213 -6.27 -22.57 5.80
C GLN A 213 -6.49 -22.18 7.26
N ILE A 214 -5.41 -22.13 8.06
CA ILE A 214 -5.49 -21.70 9.46
C ILE A 214 -6.03 -20.26 9.55
N ARG A 215 -5.52 -19.37 8.69
CA ARG A 215 -5.96 -17.98 8.61
C ARG A 215 -7.45 -17.86 8.26
N VAL A 216 -7.96 -18.66 7.33
CA VAL A 216 -9.38 -18.59 6.92
C VAL A 216 -10.31 -19.03 8.04
N LEU A 217 -9.87 -19.99 8.85
CA LEU A 217 -10.68 -20.59 9.90
C LEU A 217 -10.58 -19.87 11.27
N ASN A 218 -9.59 -19.00 11.46
CA ASN A 218 -9.28 -18.44 12.78
C ASN A 218 -8.98 -16.93 12.74
N THR A 219 -9.53 -16.20 13.69
CA THR A 219 -9.31 -14.75 13.86
C THR A 219 -8.12 -14.49 14.77
N ILE A 220 -7.51 -13.30 14.70
CA ILE A 220 -6.41 -12.90 15.61
C ILE A 220 -6.80 -13.04 17.10
N PRO A 221 -8.00 -12.63 17.55
CA PRO A 221 -8.45 -12.91 18.92
C PRO A 221 -8.44 -14.39 19.30
N ALA A 222 -8.76 -15.30 18.37
CA ALA A 222 -8.68 -16.74 18.65
C ALA A 222 -7.24 -17.18 18.99
N PHE A 223 -6.24 -16.58 18.34
CA PHE A 223 -4.83 -16.85 18.68
C PHE A 223 -4.43 -16.30 20.05
N GLU A 224 -4.99 -15.17 20.47
CA GLU A 224 -4.76 -14.59 21.80
C GLU A 224 -5.22 -15.54 22.91
N CYS A 225 -6.33 -16.25 22.67
CA CYS A 225 -6.89 -17.25 23.59
C CYS A 225 -6.03 -18.50 23.76
N ILE A 226 -5.07 -18.78 22.86
CA ILE A 226 -4.17 -19.94 22.99
C ILE A 226 -3.23 -19.78 24.20
N LYS A 227 -2.89 -18.53 24.55
CA LYS A 227 -2.04 -18.24 25.71
C LYS A 227 -2.61 -17.08 26.52
N PRO A 228 -3.65 -17.33 27.35
CA PRO A 228 -4.33 -16.28 28.13
C PRO A 228 -3.37 -15.49 29.02
N GLU A 229 -2.36 -16.15 29.57
CA GLU A 229 -1.31 -15.55 30.41
C GLU A 229 -0.42 -14.55 29.66
N ARG A 230 -0.28 -14.72 28.33
CA ARG A 230 0.52 -13.83 27.46
C ARG A 230 -0.13 -13.69 26.08
N PRO A 231 -1.26 -12.97 25.96
CA PRO A 231 -2.02 -12.86 24.72
C PRO A 231 -1.20 -12.28 23.55
N SER A 232 -0.20 -11.44 23.86
CA SER A 232 0.70 -10.85 22.87
C SER A 232 1.52 -11.89 22.08
N VAL A 233 1.86 -13.03 22.69
CA VAL A 233 2.58 -14.13 22.02
C VAL A 233 1.63 -14.82 21.04
N GLY A 234 0.42 -15.15 21.48
CA GLY A 234 -0.63 -15.72 20.62
C GLY A 234 -0.93 -14.81 19.44
N ARG A 235 -1.19 -13.52 19.70
CA ARG A 235 -1.36 -12.49 18.67
C ARG A 235 -0.22 -12.52 17.66
N ARG A 236 1.04 -12.54 18.12
CA ARG A 236 2.23 -12.56 17.24
C ARG A 236 2.28 -13.78 16.34
N ILE A 237 1.97 -14.97 16.87
CA ILE A 237 1.87 -16.20 16.07
C ILE A 237 0.77 -16.05 15.02
N GLY A 238 -0.42 -15.60 15.43
CA GLY A 238 -1.54 -15.35 14.53
C GLY A 238 -1.17 -14.38 13.41
N GLU A 239 -0.51 -13.26 13.74
CA GLU A 239 -0.01 -12.29 12.76
C GLU A 239 0.95 -12.95 11.74
N LEU A 240 1.89 -13.77 12.20
CA LEU A 240 2.86 -14.44 11.33
C LEU A 240 2.24 -15.51 10.44
N VAL A 241 1.30 -16.31 10.96
CA VAL A 241 0.50 -17.27 10.17
C VAL A 241 -0.30 -16.53 9.10
N HIS A 242 -0.96 -15.43 9.48
CA HIS A 242 -1.70 -14.61 8.52
C HIS A 242 -0.80 -14.05 7.43
N LEU A 243 0.40 -13.57 7.79
CA LEU A 243 1.41 -13.10 6.83
C LEU A 243 1.89 -14.21 5.90
N LEU A 244 2.11 -15.42 6.42
CA LEU A 244 2.57 -16.57 5.66
C LEU A 244 1.52 -17.08 4.67
N GLY A 245 0.22 -16.98 4.99
CA GLY A 245 -0.88 -17.31 4.07
C GLY A 245 -1.19 -16.22 3.02
N ARG A 246 -0.59 -15.03 3.09
CA ARG A 246 -0.85 -13.92 2.13
C ARG A 246 -0.52 -14.24 0.67
N PRO A 247 0.56 -14.97 0.33
CA PRO A 247 0.87 -15.27 -1.06
C PRO A 247 -0.27 -16.03 -1.76
N HIS A 248 -0.93 -16.97 -1.06
CA HIS A 248 -2.08 -17.67 -1.61
C HIS A 248 -3.30 -16.76 -1.81
N VAL A 249 -3.54 -15.81 -0.90
CA VAL A 249 -4.55 -14.77 -1.11
C VAL A 249 -4.24 -13.95 -2.37
N ALA A 250 -2.98 -13.57 -2.58
CA ALA A 250 -2.58 -12.83 -3.77
C ALA A 250 -2.81 -13.62 -5.06
N PHE A 251 -2.44 -14.90 -5.06
CA PHE A 251 -2.72 -15.84 -6.15
C PHE A 251 -4.22 -15.87 -6.49
N LEU A 252 -5.08 -16.10 -5.50
CA LEU A 252 -6.53 -16.14 -5.71
C LEU A 252 -7.07 -14.80 -6.23
N THR A 253 -6.57 -13.67 -5.72
CA THR A 253 -6.95 -12.34 -6.22
C THR A 253 -6.58 -12.18 -7.69
N PHE A 254 -5.38 -12.59 -8.10
CA PHE A 254 -4.92 -12.47 -9.47
C PHE A 254 -5.73 -13.33 -10.44
N VAL A 255 -5.99 -14.59 -10.10
CA VAL A 255 -6.84 -15.49 -10.88
C VAL A 255 -8.25 -14.90 -11.03
N ARG A 256 -8.89 -14.52 -9.91
CA ARG A 256 -10.23 -13.91 -9.94
C ARG A 256 -10.27 -12.61 -10.74
N SER A 257 -9.20 -11.80 -10.71
CA SER A 257 -9.13 -10.55 -11.45
C SER A 257 -9.06 -10.79 -12.96
N ALA A 258 -8.22 -11.73 -13.40
CA ALA A 258 -8.16 -12.15 -14.80
C ALA A 258 -9.49 -12.72 -15.31
N GLU A 259 -10.19 -13.48 -14.47
CA GLU A 259 -11.51 -14.03 -14.80
C GLU A 259 -12.62 -12.97 -14.88
N ARG A 260 -12.60 -11.96 -14.00
CA ARG A 260 -13.80 -11.15 -13.74
C ARG A 260 -13.69 -9.68 -14.13
N ILE A 261 -12.48 -9.14 -14.25
CA ILE A 261 -12.30 -7.75 -14.69
C ILE A 261 -12.28 -7.72 -16.22
N GLU A 262 -13.16 -6.93 -16.81
CA GLU A 262 -13.26 -6.77 -18.25
C GLU A 262 -11.95 -6.24 -18.86
N GLY A 263 -11.64 -6.68 -20.07
CA GLY A 263 -10.44 -6.27 -20.80
C GLY A 263 -9.12 -6.90 -20.32
N PHE A 264 -9.11 -7.73 -19.26
CA PHE A 264 -7.88 -8.34 -18.76
C PHE A 264 -7.19 -9.28 -19.76
N GLY A 265 -7.91 -9.81 -20.76
CA GLY A 265 -7.30 -10.55 -21.88
C GLY A 265 -6.33 -9.71 -22.72
N LYS A 266 -6.42 -8.38 -22.63
CA LYS A 266 -5.53 -7.40 -23.28
C LYS A 266 -4.80 -6.53 -22.24
N LEU A 267 -4.70 -7.00 -20.99
CA LEU A 267 -4.09 -6.25 -19.90
C LEU A 267 -2.68 -5.76 -20.27
N ARG A 268 -2.37 -4.52 -19.89
CA ARG A 268 -1.01 -3.96 -19.95
C ARG A 268 -0.55 -3.53 -18.57
N ILE A 269 0.62 -4.00 -18.15
CA ILE A 269 1.28 -3.56 -16.92
C ILE A 269 2.58 -2.85 -17.29
N ARG A 270 2.60 -1.53 -17.07
CA ARG A 270 3.73 -0.65 -17.31
C ARG A 270 4.37 -0.22 -16.00
N TRP A 271 5.53 0.40 -16.11
CA TRP A 271 6.25 0.98 -14.98
C TRP A 271 6.61 2.43 -15.24
N VAL A 272 6.75 3.18 -14.14
CA VAL A 272 7.18 4.58 -14.20
C VAL A 272 8.65 4.68 -14.62
N GLU A 273 8.92 5.51 -15.62
CA GLU A 273 10.26 5.88 -16.07
C GLU A 273 10.49 7.38 -15.87
N LEU A 274 10.76 7.76 -14.61
CA LEU A 274 11.14 9.13 -14.28
C LEU A 274 12.65 9.32 -14.48
N SER A 275 13.02 10.31 -15.31
CA SER A 275 14.41 10.71 -15.53
C SER A 275 15.14 11.09 -14.24
N SER A 276 14.41 11.57 -13.23
CA SER A 276 14.91 11.90 -11.90
C SER A 276 15.26 10.68 -11.02
N LEU A 277 14.85 9.46 -11.39
CA LEU A 277 15.19 8.22 -10.66
C LEU A 277 16.51 7.59 -11.14
N VAL A 278 17.01 8.01 -12.30
CA VAL A 278 18.33 7.58 -12.79
C VAL A 278 19.35 8.30 -11.92
N LYS A 279 19.98 7.58 -10.99
CA LYS A 279 21.15 8.06 -10.26
C LYS A 279 22.21 8.47 -11.27
N LYS A 280 22.29 9.76 -11.60
CA LYS A 280 23.45 10.29 -12.32
C LYS A 280 24.68 9.99 -11.43
N ALA A 281 25.80 9.63 -12.06
CA ALA A 281 27.10 9.54 -11.39
C ALA A 281 27.28 10.74 -10.46
N PRO A 282 27.94 10.59 -9.29
CA PRO A 282 28.03 11.64 -8.28
C PRO A 282 28.50 12.93 -8.95
N HIS A 283 27.55 13.83 -9.22
CA HIS A 283 27.85 15.09 -9.85
C HIS A 283 28.59 15.88 -8.78
N VAL A 284 29.90 16.02 -8.99
CA VAL A 284 30.81 17.01 -8.38
C VAL A 284 30.01 18.21 -7.87
N ASN A 285 29.98 18.39 -6.53
CA ASN A 285 29.62 19.61 -5.79
C ASN A 285 28.84 20.68 -6.58
N ARG A 286 27.69 20.34 -7.16
CA ARG A 286 26.77 21.38 -7.64
C ARG A 286 26.02 21.83 -6.41
N GLN A 287 26.40 22.99 -5.88
CA GLN A 287 25.55 23.69 -4.92
C GLN A 287 24.14 23.74 -5.51
N PRO A 288 23.10 23.42 -4.73
CA PRO A 288 21.73 23.54 -5.23
C PRO A 288 21.51 24.97 -5.70
N ALA A 289 20.87 25.14 -6.86
CA ALA A 289 20.63 26.45 -7.48
C ALA A 289 19.89 27.42 -6.54
N ILE A 290 19.20 26.90 -5.52
CA ILE A 290 18.58 27.63 -4.44
C ILE A 290 19.05 27.03 -3.10
N PRO A 291 19.61 27.82 -2.17
CA PRO A 291 20.07 27.32 -0.89
C PRO A 291 18.90 26.80 -0.03
N PRO A 292 19.09 25.74 0.77
CA PRO A 292 18.07 25.24 1.67
C PRO A 292 17.74 26.31 2.74
N TRP A 293 16.48 26.36 3.14
CA TRP A 293 16.05 27.29 4.18
C TRP A 293 16.67 26.97 5.53
N THR A 294 17.09 28.02 6.23
CA THR A 294 17.47 27.99 7.64
C THR A 294 16.23 27.89 8.54
N VAL A 295 16.44 27.46 9.79
CA VAL A 295 15.38 27.48 10.81
C VAL A 295 14.80 28.90 10.98
N GLY A 296 15.65 29.93 10.97
CA GLY A 296 15.20 31.32 11.09
C GLY A 296 14.30 31.78 9.95
N GLN A 297 14.60 31.38 8.70
CA GLN A 297 13.72 31.66 7.55
C GLN A 297 12.37 30.96 7.69
N ALA A 298 12.36 29.69 8.12
CA ALA A 298 11.13 28.96 8.37
C ALA A 298 10.28 29.60 9.48
N PHE A 299 10.89 30.00 10.59
CA PHE A 299 10.20 30.70 11.68
C PHE A 299 9.59 32.02 11.22
N LYS A 300 10.37 32.83 10.49
CA LYS A 300 9.89 34.09 9.92
C LYS A 300 8.67 33.88 9.01
N ALA A 301 8.71 32.86 8.15
CA ALA A 301 7.61 32.54 7.24
C ALA A 301 6.36 31.98 7.94
N LEU A 302 6.53 31.37 9.11
CA LEU A 302 5.43 30.94 9.99
C LEU A 302 4.88 32.08 10.86
N GLY A 303 5.48 33.28 10.82
CA GLY A 303 5.10 34.41 11.68
C GLY A 303 5.58 34.27 13.13
N ILE A 304 6.58 33.43 13.38
CA ILE A 304 7.12 33.15 14.73
C ILE A 304 8.46 33.89 14.90
N LYS A 305 8.67 34.49 16.08
CA LYS A 305 9.97 35.09 16.43
C LYS A 305 11.00 33.98 16.67
N PHE A 306 12.21 34.13 16.14
CA PHE A 306 13.26 33.12 16.32
C PHE A 306 14.02 33.30 17.64
N THR A 307 13.39 32.93 18.75
CA THR A 307 13.92 33.01 20.12
C THR A 307 13.94 31.63 20.78
N ASP A 308 14.68 31.48 21.90
CA ASP A 308 14.67 30.24 22.69
C ASP A 308 13.27 29.90 23.22
N ALA A 309 12.51 30.91 23.64
CA ALA A 309 11.15 30.74 24.12
C ALA A 309 10.23 30.14 23.05
N GLU A 310 10.27 30.69 21.83
CA GLU A 310 9.44 30.19 20.73
C GLU A 310 9.93 28.85 20.18
N ALA A 311 11.25 28.62 20.13
CA ALA A 311 11.81 27.32 19.79
C ALA A 311 11.35 26.24 20.79
N LYS A 312 11.26 26.59 22.07
CA LYS A 312 10.69 25.72 23.10
C LYS A 312 9.19 25.52 22.87
N THR A 313 8.40 26.57 22.73
CA THR A 313 6.95 26.47 22.48
C THR A 313 6.63 25.59 21.28
N LEU A 314 7.28 25.83 20.13
CA LEU A 314 7.05 25.06 18.92
C LEU A 314 7.39 23.57 19.09
N MET A 315 8.42 23.23 19.87
CA MET A 315 8.93 21.87 19.97
C MET A 315 8.37 21.08 21.16
N SER A 316 7.91 21.77 22.22
CA SER A 316 7.37 21.16 23.45
C SER A 316 6.01 20.49 23.28
N SER A 317 5.28 20.78 22.20
CA SER A 317 4.07 20.06 21.80
C SER A 317 4.37 18.62 21.34
N GLY A 318 5.65 18.28 21.15
CA GLY A 318 6.12 17.05 20.53
C GLY A 318 6.40 15.86 21.46
N ALA A 319 6.94 14.79 20.88
CA ALA A 319 7.26 13.54 21.58
C ALA A 319 8.41 13.68 22.59
N ASP A 320 9.32 14.64 22.38
CA ASP A 320 10.49 14.90 23.23
C ASP A 320 10.16 15.96 24.30
N LYS A 321 9.38 15.55 25.32
CA LYS A 321 8.99 16.40 26.46
C LYS A 321 10.11 16.63 27.48
N SER A 322 11.19 15.84 27.44
CA SER A 322 12.28 15.90 28.43
C SER A 322 13.44 16.81 28.02
N SER A 323 13.32 17.47 26.87
CA SER A 323 14.36 18.27 26.24
C SER A 323 14.14 19.76 26.51
N THR A 324 15.08 20.43 27.19
CA THR A 324 15.24 21.90 27.13
C THR A 324 15.60 22.27 25.70
N TRP A 325 14.59 22.60 24.90
CA TRP A 325 14.78 23.11 23.55
C TRP A 325 15.33 24.54 23.61
N THR A 326 16.44 24.76 22.90
CA THR A 326 17.02 26.07 22.63
C THR A 326 17.14 26.26 21.12
N ARG A 327 17.30 27.50 20.68
CA ARG A 327 17.53 27.89 19.29
C ARG A 327 18.71 27.11 18.69
N ASP A 328 19.82 27.05 19.42
CA ASP A 328 21.04 26.39 18.95
C ASP A 328 20.84 24.87 18.86
N LYS A 329 20.14 24.26 19.82
CA LYS A 329 19.79 22.83 19.77
C LYS A 329 18.90 22.51 18.56
N LEU A 330 17.91 23.36 18.28
CA LEU A 330 17.03 23.22 17.13
C LEU A 330 17.81 23.34 15.82
N VAL A 331 18.66 24.36 15.67
CA VAL A 331 19.53 24.53 14.50
C VAL A 331 20.43 23.31 14.30
N ASN A 332 21.04 22.81 15.37
CA ASN A 332 21.91 21.64 15.31
C ASN A 332 21.15 20.37 14.89
N ARG A 333 19.96 20.12 15.43
CA ARG A 333 19.11 18.97 15.06
C ARG A 333 18.61 19.10 13.62
N PHE A 334 18.15 20.28 13.22
CA PHE A 334 17.69 20.57 11.86
C PHE A 334 18.81 20.39 10.84
N SER A 335 20.01 20.87 11.14
CA SER A 335 21.18 20.74 10.27
C SER A 335 21.69 19.30 10.14
N LYS A 336 21.32 18.40 11.06
CA LYS A 336 21.61 16.96 10.96
C LYS A 336 20.65 16.23 10.03
N LEU A 337 19.47 16.78 9.73
CA LEU A 337 18.53 16.24 8.74
C LEU A 337 18.93 16.60 7.29
N LYS A 338 20.23 16.75 7.03
CA LYS A 338 20.74 17.04 5.68
C LYS A 338 20.51 15.82 4.79
N ALA A 339 19.80 16.05 3.68
CA ALA A 339 19.61 15.08 2.62
C ALA A 339 20.92 14.93 1.84
N THR A 340 21.40 13.71 1.65
CA THR A 340 22.33 13.40 0.55
C THR A 340 21.57 13.05 -0.72
N ASP A 341 20.34 12.56 -0.59
CA ASP A 341 19.39 12.27 -1.68
C ASP A 341 17.95 12.59 -1.20
N ASN A 342 17.11 13.14 -2.09
CA ASN A 342 15.69 13.32 -1.80
C ASN A 342 14.91 12.05 -2.14
N ASP A 343 13.96 11.65 -1.28
CA ASP A 343 13.19 10.43 -1.44
C ASP A 343 11.89 10.69 -2.20
N ILE A 344 11.85 10.25 -3.46
CA ILE A 344 10.64 10.28 -4.28
C ILE A 344 9.84 9.01 -4.04
N HIS A 345 8.75 9.14 -3.29
CA HIS A 345 7.89 8.01 -2.97
C HIS A 345 7.11 7.51 -4.20
N ALA A 346 6.85 6.20 -4.26
CA ALA A 346 6.18 5.53 -5.36
C ALA A 346 4.82 6.16 -5.70
N GLU A 347 4.07 6.62 -4.69
CA GLU A 347 2.80 7.31 -4.90
C GLU A 347 2.98 8.63 -5.67
N VAL A 348 4.01 9.41 -5.34
CA VAL A 348 4.35 10.65 -6.07
C VAL A 348 4.77 10.32 -7.51
N GLN A 349 5.55 9.25 -7.69
CA GLN A 349 5.97 8.80 -9.02
C GLN A 349 4.76 8.48 -9.92
N LEU A 350 3.75 7.78 -9.39
CA LEU A 350 2.53 7.45 -10.13
C LEU A 350 1.70 8.68 -10.49
N VAL A 351 1.52 9.64 -9.57
CA VAL A 351 0.77 10.88 -9.87
C VAL A 351 1.45 11.66 -11.00
N LEU A 352 2.77 11.82 -10.93
CA LEU A 352 3.52 12.55 -11.97
C LEU A 352 3.50 11.86 -13.32
N ASP A 353 3.62 10.54 -13.33
CA ASP A 353 3.56 9.76 -14.57
C ASP A 353 2.14 9.77 -15.18
N TYR A 354 1.10 9.66 -14.35
CA TYR A 354 -0.30 9.76 -14.78
C TYR A 354 -0.59 11.13 -15.42
N THR A 355 -0.28 12.21 -14.71
CA THR A 355 -0.52 13.59 -15.17
C THR A 355 0.27 13.97 -16.43
N LYS A 356 1.41 13.30 -16.66
CA LYS A 356 2.18 13.45 -17.90
C LYS A 356 1.52 12.75 -19.09
N ARG A 357 0.89 11.61 -18.89
CA ARG A 357 0.34 10.77 -19.96
C ARG A 357 -1.13 11.06 -20.27
N TYR A 358 -1.90 11.45 -19.25
CA TYR A 358 -3.34 11.60 -19.33
C TYR A 358 -3.71 13.05 -19.04
N ALA A 359 -4.20 13.75 -20.07
CA ALA A 359 -4.65 15.14 -19.95
C ALA A 359 -6.02 15.25 -19.26
N GLN A 360 -6.82 14.17 -19.28
CA GLN A 360 -8.14 14.12 -18.67
C GLN A 360 -8.09 13.36 -17.34
N PRO A 361 -8.48 13.97 -16.21
CA PRO A 361 -8.37 13.35 -14.89
C PRO A 361 -9.19 12.07 -14.70
N ASP A 362 -10.23 11.85 -15.50
CA ASP A 362 -11.30 10.89 -15.20
C ASP A 362 -11.13 9.49 -15.80
N THR A 363 -10.03 9.24 -16.50
CA THR A 363 -9.74 7.90 -17.03
C THR A 363 -9.15 6.93 -16.00
N ALA A 364 -8.68 7.44 -14.84
CA ALA A 364 -8.10 6.60 -13.81
C ALA A 364 -9.15 6.07 -12.83
N PHE A 365 -8.99 4.80 -12.48
CA PHE A 365 -9.61 4.25 -11.28
C PHE A 365 -9.05 5.02 -10.07
N LYS A 366 -9.92 5.70 -9.31
CA LYS A 366 -9.54 6.69 -8.27
C LYS A 366 -9.00 6.06 -6.98
N TYR A 367 -8.21 5.01 -7.12
CA TYR A 367 -7.56 4.28 -6.04
C TYR A 367 -6.15 3.83 -6.44
N MET A 368 -5.17 4.11 -5.59
CA MET A 368 -3.82 3.56 -5.68
C MET A 368 -3.65 2.42 -4.69
N GLY A 369 -3.25 1.25 -5.21
CA GLY A 369 -2.78 0.17 -4.37
C GLY A 369 -1.39 0.48 -3.84
N CYS A 370 -1.15 0.22 -2.56
CA CYS A 370 0.13 0.51 -1.91
C CYS A 370 0.63 -0.69 -1.12
N SER A 371 1.91 -1.03 -1.26
CA SER A 371 2.51 -2.19 -0.57
C SER A 371 2.50 -2.04 0.95
N LYS A 372 2.49 -0.78 1.42
CA LYS A 372 2.31 -0.34 2.80
C LYS A 372 1.23 0.73 2.88
N ARG A 373 0.83 1.15 4.09
CA ARG A 373 -0.01 2.35 4.19
C ARG A 373 0.80 3.53 3.64
N SER A 374 0.16 4.52 3.05
CA SER A 374 0.87 5.70 2.56
C SER A 374 1.37 6.55 3.71
N CYS A 375 2.47 7.27 3.47
CA CYS A 375 2.91 8.31 4.40
C CYS A 375 1.92 9.47 4.40
N LEU A 376 1.96 10.31 5.44
CA LEU A 376 1.01 11.41 5.58
C LEU A 376 1.09 12.41 4.41
N LEU A 377 2.30 12.67 3.92
CA LEU A 377 2.51 13.60 2.80
C LEU A 377 1.97 13.03 1.49
N CYS A 378 2.27 11.75 1.17
CA CYS A 378 1.69 11.07 0.02
C CYS A 378 0.17 11.01 0.11
N TYR A 379 -0.39 10.66 1.26
CA TYR A 379 -1.83 10.58 1.48
C TYR A 379 -2.51 11.93 1.19
N ARG A 380 -2.05 13.02 1.82
CA ARG A 380 -2.60 14.37 1.62
C ARG A 380 -2.43 14.88 0.19
N PHE A 381 -1.28 14.62 -0.42
CA PHE A 381 -1.00 14.98 -1.80
C PHE A 381 -1.94 14.25 -2.77
N MET A 382 -1.98 12.91 -2.72
CA MET A 382 -2.86 12.07 -3.53
C MET A 382 -4.34 12.44 -3.37
N SER A 383 -4.82 12.64 -2.14
CA SER A 383 -6.21 13.02 -1.90
C SER A 383 -6.57 14.38 -2.52
N THR A 384 -5.60 15.29 -2.64
CA THR A 384 -5.85 16.59 -3.28
C THR A 384 -5.89 16.48 -4.80
N VAL A 385 -5.11 15.57 -5.39
CA VAL A 385 -5.17 15.30 -6.84
C VAL A 385 -6.30 14.31 -7.23
N GLY A 386 -7.08 13.82 -6.26
CA GLY A 386 -8.27 13.00 -6.51
C GLY A 386 -8.08 11.48 -6.39
N PHE A 387 -7.01 11.01 -5.77
CA PHE A 387 -6.76 9.59 -5.52
C PHE A 387 -6.95 9.19 -4.07
N SER A 388 -7.56 8.02 -3.87
CA SER A 388 -7.63 7.33 -2.58
C SER A 388 -6.60 6.19 -2.50
N CYS A 389 -6.37 5.65 -1.30
CA CYS A 389 -5.56 4.45 -1.10
C CYS A 389 -6.07 3.68 0.13
N ARG A 390 -5.49 2.52 0.44
CA ARG A 390 -5.89 1.67 1.59
C ARG A 390 -5.76 2.33 2.97
N GLY A 391 -5.12 3.50 3.06
CA GLY A 391 -4.99 4.26 4.29
C GLY A 391 -3.61 4.86 4.51
N CYS A 392 -3.46 5.54 5.64
CA CYS A 392 -2.30 6.32 6.01
C CYS A 392 -1.73 5.82 7.33
N HIS A 393 -0.41 5.74 7.50
CA HIS A 393 0.19 5.45 8.81
C HIS A 393 0.51 6.70 9.64
N GLY A 394 0.20 7.88 9.13
CA GLY A 394 0.32 9.15 9.85
C GLY A 394 1.75 9.66 10.07
N LYS A 395 2.76 8.99 9.49
CA LYS A 395 4.16 9.48 9.60
C LYS A 395 4.52 10.42 8.46
N VAL A 396 5.39 11.37 8.78
CA VAL A 396 6.04 12.31 7.87
C VAL A 396 7.50 11.89 7.72
N TYR A 397 7.98 11.83 6.48
CA TYR A 397 9.38 11.55 6.17
C TYR A 397 10.08 12.85 5.79
N GLU A 398 11.17 13.17 6.47
CA GLU A 398 11.90 14.44 6.33
C GLU A 398 12.57 14.65 4.97
N LEU A 399 12.75 13.57 4.19
CA LEU A 399 13.36 13.58 2.85
C LEU A 399 12.33 13.54 1.71
N TRP A 400 11.04 13.56 2.03
CA TRP A 400 9.97 13.50 1.02
C TRP A 400 10.05 14.69 0.06
N THR A 401 9.94 14.43 -1.25
CA THR A 401 9.96 15.49 -2.27
C THR A 401 9.08 15.16 -3.48
N ILE A 402 8.89 16.16 -4.34
CA ILE A 402 8.34 16.02 -5.68
C ILE A 402 9.44 16.43 -6.69
N PRO A 403 9.85 15.56 -7.62
CA PRO A 403 10.84 15.90 -8.63
C PRO A 403 10.27 16.86 -9.67
N GLU A 404 11.16 17.61 -10.31
CA GLU A 404 10.81 18.35 -11.52
C GLU A 404 10.47 17.35 -12.64
N SER A 405 9.48 17.69 -13.46
CA SER A 405 8.96 16.78 -14.48
C SER A 405 8.55 17.52 -15.74
N HIS A 406 8.98 17.03 -16.89
CA HIS A 406 8.74 17.64 -18.19
C HIS A 406 7.56 16.98 -18.91
N GLY A 407 6.89 17.75 -19.77
CA GLY A 407 5.82 17.25 -20.63
C GLY A 407 4.49 17.05 -19.88
N ILE A 408 4.26 17.83 -18.84
CA ILE A 408 2.98 17.85 -18.11
C ILE A 408 2.08 18.90 -18.79
N SER A 409 0.79 18.64 -18.92
CA SER A 409 -0.18 19.61 -19.45
C SER A 409 -0.41 20.78 -18.47
N ASP A 410 -0.82 21.96 -18.96
CA ASP A 410 -1.06 23.12 -18.09
C ASP A 410 -2.12 22.84 -17.02
N SER A 411 -3.22 22.15 -17.36
CA SER A 411 -4.25 21.74 -16.39
C SER A 411 -3.69 20.83 -15.29
N SER A 412 -2.80 19.91 -15.67
CA SER A 412 -2.12 19.04 -14.71
C SER A 412 -1.08 19.78 -13.87
N LEU A 413 -0.41 20.80 -14.43
CA LEU A 413 0.49 21.66 -13.69
C LEU A 413 -0.24 22.46 -12.62
N GLU A 414 -1.41 23.02 -12.95
CA GLU A 414 -2.27 23.71 -11.98
C GLU A 414 -2.73 22.77 -10.87
N LEU A 415 -3.16 21.55 -11.23
CA LEU A 415 -3.57 20.52 -10.27
C LEU A 415 -2.43 20.17 -9.29
N ILE A 416 -1.24 19.87 -9.81
CA ILE A 416 -0.06 19.53 -8.99
C ILE A 416 0.34 20.73 -8.13
N SER A 417 0.41 21.93 -8.71
CA SER A 417 0.80 23.14 -7.99
C SER A 417 -0.20 23.48 -6.88
N GLY A 418 -1.50 23.35 -7.15
CA GLY A 418 -2.56 23.51 -6.16
C GLY A 418 -2.45 22.48 -5.03
N ALA A 419 -2.16 21.22 -5.37
CA ALA A 419 -1.95 20.16 -4.38
C ALA A 419 -0.74 20.44 -3.47
N ILE A 420 0.36 20.94 -4.04
CA ILE A 420 1.56 21.32 -3.27
C ILE A 420 1.29 22.51 -2.36
N LYS A 421 0.62 23.55 -2.86
CA LYS A 421 0.23 24.73 -2.06
C LYS A 421 -0.64 24.31 -0.89
N LYS A 422 -1.65 23.48 -1.13
CA LYS A 422 -2.54 22.94 -0.08
C LYS A 422 -1.76 22.11 0.94
N LEU A 423 -0.87 21.22 0.48
CA LEU A 423 -0.02 20.41 1.35
C LEU A 423 0.87 21.30 2.23
N GLN A 424 1.52 22.31 1.66
CA GLN A 424 2.34 23.26 2.41
C GLN A 424 1.53 23.99 3.48
N SER A 425 0.34 24.48 3.14
CA SER A 425 -0.57 25.11 4.11
C SER A 425 -0.99 24.15 5.22
N GLN A 426 -1.24 22.88 4.90
CA GLN A 426 -1.58 21.87 5.90
C GLN A 426 -0.41 21.55 6.84
N VAL A 427 0.81 21.43 6.31
CA VAL A 427 2.02 21.21 7.13
C VAL A 427 2.28 22.43 8.02
N ALA A 428 2.14 23.65 7.50
CA ALA A 428 2.27 24.89 8.28
C ALA A 428 1.22 24.97 9.39
N LYS A 429 -0.05 24.68 9.10
CA LYS A 429 -1.11 24.59 10.11
C LYS A 429 -0.78 23.54 11.18
N SER A 430 -0.32 22.35 10.76
CA SER A 430 0.12 21.32 11.70
C SER A 430 1.24 21.83 12.61
N LEU A 431 2.20 22.61 12.10
CA LEU A 431 3.24 23.23 12.92
C LEU A 431 2.71 24.27 13.92
N LEU A 432 1.71 25.07 13.53
CA LEU A 432 1.16 26.13 14.38
C LEU A 432 0.16 25.63 15.43
N HIS A 433 -0.42 24.45 15.24
CA HIS A 433 -1.33 23.85 16.21
C HIS A 433 -0.63 22.86 17.14
N ASP A 434 -1.12 22.79 18.37
CA ASP A 434 -0.73 21.77 19.35
C ASP A 434 -1.22 20.39 18.88
N ILE A 435 -0.28 19.54 18.48
CA ILE A 435 -0.56 18.14 18.15
C ILE A 435 -0.14 17.31 19.34
N LYS A 436 -1.08 16.58 19.95
CA LYS A 436 -0.73 15.64 21.02
C LYS A 436 0.24 14.58 20.47
N PRO A 437 1.34 14.27 21.18
CA PRO A 437 2.27 13.22 20.74
C PRO A 437 1.54 11.88 20.59
N ARG A 438 1.81 11.17 19.50
CA ARG A 438 1.16 9.89 19.20
C ARG A 438 2.18 8.74 19.23
N PRO A 439 1.78 7.54 19.68
CA PRO A 439 2.64 6.38 19.64
C PRO A 439 2.97 6.00 18.19
N HIS A 440 4.20 5.53 17.97
CA HIS A 440 4.63 5.08 16.65
C HIS A 440 3.80 3.88 16.17
N VAL A 441 3.20 4.01 14.99
CA VAL A 441 2.44 2.93 14.38
C VAL A 441 3.29 2.15 13.37
N LYS A 442 3.14 0.82 13.34
CA LYS A 442 3.76 -0.04 12.31
C LYS A 442 3.15 0.27 10.94
N GLU A 443 4.01 0.46 9.93
CA GLU A 443 3.62 0.82 8.55
C GLU A 443 2.99 -0.34 7.76
N SER A 444 3.32 -1.58 8.15
CA SER A 444 2.83 -2.81 7.55
C SER A 444 1.79 -3.44 8.46
N THR A 445 0.52 -3.05 8.31
CA THR A 445 -0.59 -3.69 9.03
C THR A 445 -1.14 -4.86 8.23
N ILE A 446 -1.49 -5.95 8.92
CA ILE A 446 -2.21 -7.10 8.38
C ILE A 446 -3.68 -6.71 8.20
N GLY A 447 -4.33 -7.18 7.13
CA GLY A 447 -5.78 -7.37 7.14
C GLY A 447 -6.64 -6.48 6.25
N GLY A 448 -6.28 -5.20 6.01
CA GLY A 448 -7.23 -4.24 5.39
C GLY A 448 -7.88 -4.70 4.09
N SER A 449 -7.10 -5.14 3.10
CA SER A 449 -7.63 -5.53 1.77
C SER A 449 -7.93 -7.02 1.63
N SER A 450 -7.62 -7.84 2.63
CA SER A 450 -7.70 -9.31 2.50
C SER A 450 -8.98 -9.93 3.09
N ILE A 451 -9.64 -9.22 4.02
CA ILE A 451 -10.84 -9.74 4.69
C ILE A 451 -12.09 -9.45 3.85
N ALA A 452 -12.15 -8.30 3.17
CA ALA A 452 -13.35 -7.84 2.44
C ALA A 452 -13.58 -8.50 1.06
N THR A 453 -12.57 -9.14 0.45
CA THR A 453 -12.74 -9.92 -0.81
C THR A 453 -12.94 -11.42 -0.56
N ALA A 454 -12.93 -11.84 0.69
CA ALA A 454 -13.30 -13.18 1.09
C ALA A 454 -14.83 -13.31 1.09
N LEU A 455 -15.45 -13.31 -0.10
CA LEU A 455 -16.63 -14.15 -0.24
C LEU A 455 -16.18 -15.59 0.06
N PRO A 456 -16.98 -16.38 0.80
CA PRO A 456 -16.70 -17.79 0.99
C PRO A 456 -16.39 -18.37 -0.38
N HIS A 457 -15.30 -19.12 -0.49
CA HIS A 457 -15.12 -19.98 -1.64
C HIS A 457 -16.36 -20.87 -1.66
N THR A 458 -17.33 -20.56 -2.51
CA THR A 458 -18.45 -21.46 -2.70
C THR A 458 -17.82 -22.67 -3.38
N ASN A 459 -17.62 -23.75 -2.63
CA ASN A 459 -17.27 -25.07 -3.18
C ASN A 459 -18.33 -25.60 -4.17
N ASN A 460 -19.30 -24.77 -4.55
CA ASN A 460 -20.32 -25.02 -5.53
C ASN A 460 -19.75 -24.76 -6.94
N GLN A 461 -19.17 -25.81 -7.51
CA GLN A 461 -18.64 -25.85 -8.87
C GLN A 461 -19.69 -25.42 -9.92
N HIS A 462 -20.98 -25.67 -9.66
CA HIS A 462 -22.08 -25.24 -10.52
C HIS A 462 -22.27 -23.71 -10.53
N LEU A 463 -22.14 -23.05 -9.38
CA LEU A 463 -22.20 -21.59 -9.28
C LEU A 463 -21.00 -20.91 -9.97
N ALA A 464 -19.81 -21.51 -9.87
CA ALA A 464 -18.62 -21.03 -10.56
C ALA A 464 -18.75 -21.13 -12.09
N THR A 465 -19.36 -22.21 -12.59
CA THR A 465 -19.70 -22.37 -14.02
C THR A 465 -20.73 -21.34 -14.46
N LEU A 466 -21.82 -21.14 -13.71
CA LEU A 466 -22.84 -20.13 -14.03
C LEU A 466 -22.27 -18.71 -14.09
N ILE A 467 -21.38 -18.34 -13.17
CA ILE A 467 -20.69 -17.05 -13.21
C ILE A 467 -19.79 -16.94 -14.45
N ARG A 468 -19.07 -18.01 -14.80
CA ARG A 468 -18.20 -18.05 -15.98
C ARG A 468 -19.00 -17.90 -17.27
N ASP A 469 -20.09 -18.65 -17.42
CA ASP A 469 -20.95 -18.62 -18.58
C ASP A 469 -21.59 -17.24 -18.74
N HIS A 470 -22.08 -16.64 -17.65
CA HIS A 470 -22.62 -15.27 -17.66
C HIS A 470 -21.57 -14.23 -18.07
N LEU A 471 -20.36 -14.30 -17.53
CA LEU A 471 -19.27 -13.39 -17.89
C LEU A 471 -18.80 -13.58 -19.34
N GLN A 472 -18.77 -14.82 -19.83
CA GLN A 472 -18.43 -15.14 -21.21
C GLN A 472 -19.48 -14.59 -22.18
N MET A 473 -20.78 -14.78 -21.88
CA MET A 473 -21.86 -14.19 -22.66
C MET A 473 -21.79 -12.65 -22.70
N ASN A 474 -21.47 -12.00 -21.58
CA ASN A 474 -21.31 -10.55 -21.54
C ASN A 474 -20.11 -10.08 -22.38
N ARG A 475 -18.99 -10.82 -22.39
CA ARG A 475 -17.81 -10.52 -23.22
C ARG A 475 -18.08 -10.69 -24.71
N GLU A 476 -18.80 -11.74 -25.09
CA GLU A 476 -19.24 -11.97 -26.48
C GLU A 476 -20.21 -10.87 -26.94
N TYR A 477 -21.10 -10.42 -26.04
CA TYR A 477 -22.00 -9.30 -26.29
C TYR A 477 -21.26 -7.97 -26.45
N SER A 478 -20.29 -7.65 -25.59
CA SER A 478 -19.43 -6.45 -25.71
C SER A 478 -18.60 -6.45 -27.00
N ASN A 479 -18.05 -7.60 -27.40
CA ASN A 479 -17.24 -7.73 -28.62
C ASN A 479 -18.06 -7.66 -29.92
N SER A 480 -19.37 -7.98 -29.87
CA SER A 480 -20.26 -7.90 -31.04
C SER A 480 -20.83 -6.50 -31.31
N ARG A 481 -20.77 -5.60 -30.32
CA ARG A 481 -21.01 -4.16 -30.52
C ARG A 481 -19.70 -3.48 -30.86
N GLY A 482 -19.38 -3.41 -32.15
CA GLY A 482 -18.38 -2.47 -32.66
C GLY A 482 -18.71 -1.02 -32.24
N PRO A 483 -17.74 -0.09 -32.30
CA PRO A 483 -17.89 1.24 -31.74
C PRO A 483 -19.11 1.95 -32.36
N ALA A 484 -20.03 2.38 -31.50
CA ALA A 484 -21.11 3.25 -31.90
C ALA A 484 -20.48 4.57 -32.39
N THR A 485 -20.47 4.78 -33.70
CA THR A 485 -20.16 6.06 -34.31
C THR A 485 -21.16 7.10 -33.81
N ARG A 486 -20.72 8.01 -32.95
CA ARG A 486 -21.25 9.37 -32.81
C ARG A 486 -20.12 10.33 -32.54
#